data_AF-A0A3M2LXB5-F1
#
_entry.id   AF-A0A3M2LXB5-F1
#
_cell.length_a   1.000
_cell.length_b   1.000
_cell.length_c   1.000
_cell.angle_alpha   90.00
_cell.angle_beta   90.00
_cell.angle_gamma   90.00
#
_symmetry.space_group_name_H-M   'P 1'
#
loop_
_entity.id
_entity.type
_entity.pdbx_description
1 polymer ?
#
loop_
_entity_poly.entity_id
_entity_poly.type
_entity_poly.pdbx_seq_one_letter_code
_entity_poly.pdbx_strand_id
1 'polypeptide(L)'
;MHTTLIACDMSAFGDPRRTRPAHRAMRDTMYTALEYAMDAAGPPWRHCHHEDRGDGALITLPPCTPPANILDPLVHHLHTRLRRSNNLASAQTRVRLRMAVHQGTIEHDPHGLVSHAVNHLYRLLDAPAFRRVMYQHPDADLAVLVSDEVFRAAADDDALDPALYTAMPITCKETRTRAHLWLPPVRRPAR
;
A
#
# COMPACT_ATOMS: atom_id res chain seq x y z
N MET A 1 19.02 6.31 -8.77
CA MET A 1 17.95 5.97 -9.74
C MET A 1 16.63 6.56 -9.25
N HIS A 2 15.87 7.31 -10.05
CA HIS A 2 14.54 7.80 -9.63
C HIS A 2 13.46 6.77 -9.98
N THR A 3 12.60 6.43 -9.02
CA THR A 3 11.52 5.44 -9.23
C THR A 3 10.36 5.63 -8.27
N THR A 4 9.25 4.97 -8.57
CA THR A 4 8.10 4.80 -7.69
C THR A 4 8.40 3.73 -6.64
N LEU A 5 8.11 4.05 -5.39
CA LEU A 5 8.22 3.17 -4.24
C LEU A 5 6.84 2.92 -3.63
N ILE A 6 6.60 1.67 -3.27
CA ILE A 6 5.39 1.20 -2.60
C ILE A 6 5.82 0.47 -1.34
N ALA A 7 5.25 0.82 -0.20
CA ALA A 7 5.40 0.05 1.03
C ALA A 7 4.03 -0.36 1.53
N CYS A 8 3.89 -1.58 2.04
CA CYS A 8 2.65 -2.02 2.65
C CYS A 8 2.91 -2.85 3.91
N ASP A 9 1.93 -2.85 4.82
CA ASP A 9 1.90 -3.73 5.98
C ASP A 9 0.50 -4.24 6.32
N MET A 10 0.46 -5.38 7.01
CA MET A 10 -0.76 -5.98 7.51
C MET A 10 -1.13 -5.42 8.89
N SER A 11 -2.35 -4.92 9.00
CA SER A 11 -2.92 -4.49 10.27
C SER A 11 -3.12 -5.68 11.22
N ALA A 12 -2.66 -5.49 12.47
CA ALA A 12 -2.78 -6.47 13.55
C ALA A 12 -2.13 -7.84 13.25
N PHE A 13 -1.09 -7.90 12.41
CA PHE A 13 -0.43 -9.17 12.08
C PHE A 13 0.04 -9.93 13.33
N GLY A 14 0.67 -9.25 14.29
CA GLY A 14 1.14 -9.84 15.55
C GLY A 14 0.08 -10.09 16.62
N ASP A 15 -1.20 -10.18 16.28
CA ASP A 15 -2.27 -10.50 17.23
C ASP A 15 -2.01 -11.88 17.89
N PRO A 16 -1.94 -11.99 19.23
CA PRO A 16 -1.60 -13.24 19.90
C PRO A 16 -2.61 -14.37 19.66
N ARG A 17 -3.81 -14.06 19.16
CA ARG A 17 -4.82 -15.04 18.76
C ARG A 17 -4.50 -15.72 17.42
N ARG A 18 -3.56 -15.17 16.63
CA ARG A 18 -3.14 -15.71 15.33
C ARG A 18 -2.01 -16.71 15.51
N THR A 19 -2.22 -17.90 14.95
CA THR A 19 -1.24 -18.99 14.99
C THR A 19 -0.19 -18.83 13.88
N ARG A 20 0.95 -19.55 13.97
CA ARG A 20 1.96 -19.54 12.89
C ARG A 20 1.38 -19.95 11.51
N PRO A 21 0.51 -20.97 11.40
CA PRO A 21 -0.19 -21.25 10.14
C PRO A 21 -1.04 -20.10 9.64
N ALA A 22 -1.74 -19.37 10.53
CA ALA A 22 -2.51 -18.19 10.15
C ALA A 22 -1.60 -17.09 9.60
N HIS A 23 -0.46 -16.81 10.25
CA HIS A 23 0.53 -15.85 9.74
C HIS A 23 1.06 -16.23 8.36
N ARG A 24 1.33 -17.51 8.11
CA ARG A 24 1.74 -18.00 6.79
C ARG A 24 0.66 -17.77 5.73
N ALA A 25 -0.57 -18.20 6.01
CA ALA A 25 -1.70 -18.03 5.08
C ALA A 25 -1.99 -16.55 4.76
N MET A 26 -1.84 -15.67 5.76
CA MET A 26 -1.96 -14.22 5.57
C MET A 26 -0.87 -13.67 4.65
N ARG A 27 0.39 -14.07 4.87
CA ARG A 27 1.51 -13.68 4.01
C ARG A 27 1.31 -14.17 2.57
N ASP A 28 0.92 -15.43 2.39
CA ASP A 28 0.64 -16.00 1.07
C ASP A 28 -0.47 -15.19 0.37
N THR A 29 -1.54 -14.88 1.09
CA THR A 29 -2.65 -14.04 0.59
C THR A 29 -2.17 -12.64 0.19
N MET A 30 -1.32 -12.01 1.00
CA MET A 30 -0.76 -10.69 0.71
C MET A 30 0.08 -10.71 -0.57
N TYR A 31 1.06 -11.61 -0.66
CA TYR A 31 1.96 -11.68 -1.83
C TYR A 31 1.22 -12.06 -3.11
N THR A 32 0.32 -13.04 -3.07
CA THR A 32 -0.52 -13.37 -4.24
C THR A 32 -1.41 -12.21 -4.66
N ALA A 33 -1.89 -11.38 -3.72
CA ALA A 33 -2.69 -10.21 -4.05
C ALA A 33 -1.85 -9.07 -4.66
N LEU A 34 -0.65 -8.84 -4.13
CA LEU A 34 0.31 -7.86 -4.66
C LEU A 34 0.78 -8.25 -6.06
N GLU A 35 1.22 -9.49 -6.26
CA GLU A 35 1.67 -10.00 -7.56
C GLU A 35 0.57 -9.83 -8.61
N TYR A 36 -0.64 -10.31 -8.33
CA TYR A 36 -1.79 -10.17 -9.23
C TYR A 36 -2.10 -8.70 -9.56
N ALA A 37 -2.13 -7.83 -8.56
CA ALA A 37 -2.49 -6.43 -8.75
C ALA A 37 -1.43 -5.65 -9.53
N MET A 38 -0.15 -5.97 -9.31
CA MET A 38 0.97 -5.38 -10.04
C MET A 38 0.98 -5.82 -11.51
N ASP A 39 0.85 -7.12 -11.77
CA ASP A 39 0.76 -7.65 -13.13
C ASP A 39 -0.44 -7.08 -13.89
N ALA A 40 -1.57 -6.88 -13.21
CA ALA A 40 -2.76 -6.27 -13.81
C ALA A 40 -2.64 -4.75 -14.02
N ALA A 41 -1.89 -4.04 -13.17
CA ALA A 41 -1.70 -2.60 -13.25
C ALA A 41 -0.65 -2.16 -14.29
N GLY A 42 0.17 -3.09 -14.80
CA GLY A 42 1.12 -2.82 -15.88
C GLY A 42 2.53 -3.37 -15.65
N PRO A 43 3.24 -3.01 -14.56
CA PRO A 43 4.60 -3.48 -14.34
C PRO A 43 4.59 -4.95 -13.90
N PRO A 44 5.20 -5.88 -14.67
CA PRO A 44 5.23 -7.28 -14.27
C PRO A 44 5.91 -7.43 -12.91
N TRP A 45 5.33 -8.18 -12.00
CA TRP A 45 5.85 -8.38 -10.64
C TRP A 45 7.32 -8.81 -10.65
N ARG A 46 7.68 -9.71 -11.58
CA ARG A 46 9.06 -10.20 -11.81
C ARG A 46 10.07 -9.11 -12.20
N HIS A 47 9.63 -7.96 -12.70
CA HIS A 47 10.48 -6.83 -13.05
C HIS A 47 10.52 -5.78 -11.93
N CYS A 48 9.69 -5.93 -10.90
CA CYS A 48 9.73 -5.09 -9.72
C CYS A 48 10.74 -5.66 -8.72
N HIS A 49 11.61 -4.81 -8.18
CA HIS A 49 12.39 -5.19 -7.00
C HIS A 49 11.46 -5.17 -5.78
N HIS A 50 11.54 -6.19 -4.94
CA HIS A 50 10.72 -6.30 -3.76
C HIS A 50 11.50 -6.93 -2.59
N GLU A 51 11.30 -6.39 -1.40
CA GLU A 51 11.89 -6.88 -0.15
C GLU A 51 10.78 -7.31 0.81
N ASP A 52 10.93 -8.51 1.37
CA ASP A 52 10.07 -8.99 2.46
C ASP A 52 10.39 -8.29 3.78
N ARG A 53 9.34 -7.85 4.48
CA ARG A 53 9.42 -7.15 5.77
C ARG A 53 8.67 -7.86 6.89
N GLY A 54 8.33 -9.13 6.71
CA GLY A 54 7.62 -9.90 7.74
C GLY A 54 6.11 -9.80 7.56
N ASP A 55 5.53 -8.68 7.96
CA ASP A 55 4.09 -8.42 7.83
C ASP A 55 3.74 -7.53 6.63
N GLY A 56 4.73 -7.25 5.80
CA GLY A 56 4.66 -6.26 4.73
C GLY A 56 5.72 -6.46 3.66
N ALA A 57 5.73 -5.55 2.69
CA ALA A 57 6.68 -5.54 1.60
C ALA A 57 7.09 -4.11 1.23
N LEU A 58 8.35 -3.94 0.82
CA LEU A 58 8.83 -2.77 0.09
C LEU A 58 8.97 -3.17 -1.38
N ILE A 59 8.44 -2.38 -2.29
CA ILE A 59 8.46 -2.63 -3.73
C ILE A 59 8.95 -1.36 -4.43
N THR A 60 9.84 -1.52 -5.41
CA THR A 60 10.24 -0.44 -6.31
C THR A 60 10.01 -0.83 -7.75
N LEU A 61 9.39 0.07 -8.51
CA LEU A 61 9.04 -0.19 -9.90
C LEU A 61 10.26 -0.09 -10.82
N PRO A 62 10.19 -0.65 -12.04
CA PRO A 62 11.15 -0.35 -13.08
C PRO A 62 11.30 1.17 -13.29
N PRO A 63 12.52 1.67 -13.58
CA PRO A 63 12.74 3.06 -13.91
C PRO A 63 11.75 3.56 -14.98
N CYS A 64 11.40 4.84 -14.92
CA CYS A 64 10.50 5.48 -15.87
C CYS A 64 9.05 4.95 -15.88
N THR A 65 8.63 4.15 -14.89
CA THR A 65 7.21 3.83 -14.68
C THR A 65 6.53 4.99 -13.96
N PRO A 66 5.68 5.80 -14.61
CA PRO A 66 5.03 6.92 -13.95
C PRO A 66 4.07 6.38 -12.89
N PRO A 67 4.17 6.84 -11.62
CA PRO A 67 3.28 6.36 -10.56
C PRO A 67 1.81 6.68 -10.85
N ALA A 68 1.57 7.79 -11.56
CA ALA A 68 0.26 8.18 -12.06
C ALA A 68 -0.45 7.03 -12.80
N ASN A 69 0.25 6.37 -13.71
CA ASN A 69 -0.33 5.38 -14.61
C ASN A 69 -0.67 4.05 -13.94
N ILE A 70 -0.07 3.76 -12.78
CA ILE A 70 -0.22 2.47 -12.10
C ILE A 70 -1.07 2.56 -10.84
N LEU A 71 -1.24 3.75 -10.25
CA LEU A 71 -1.88 3.92 -8.95
C LEU A 71 -3.35 3.47 -8.95
N ASP A 72 -4.20 4.01 -9.82
CA ASP A 72 -5.63 3.67 -9.83
C ASP A 72 -5.89 2.18 -10.15
N PRO A 73 -5.29 1.59 -11.22
CA PRO A 73 -5.42 0.16 -11.49
C PRO A 73 -4.90 -0.72 -10.35
N LEU A 74 -3.74 -0.39 -9.77
CA LEU A 74 -3.16 -1.14 -8.65
C LEU A 74 -4.10 -1.15 -7.45
N VAL A 75 -4.59 0.02 -7.04
CA VAL A 75 -5.49 0.15 -5.89
C VAL A 75 -6.78 -0.62 -6.14
N HIS A 76 -7.36 -0.51 -7.34
CA HIS A 76 -8.59 -1.21 -7.71
C HIS A 76 -8.41 -2.74 -7.70
N HIS A 77 -7.38 -3.27 -8.37
CA HIS A 77 -7.14 -4.70 -8.45
C HIS A 77 -6.77 -5.29 -7.10
N LEU A 78 -5.94 -4.60 -6.31
CA LEU A 78 -5.56 -5.03 -4.97
C LEU A 78 -6.78 -5.06 -4.03
N HIS A 79 -7.60 -4.01 -4.05
CA HIS A 79 -8.84 -3.96 -3.26
C HIS A 79 -9.76 -5.14 -3.62
N THR A 80 -9.99 -5.37 -4.90
CA THR A 80 -10.86 -6.45 -5.39
C THR A 80 -10.32 -7.82 -5.00
N ARG A 81 -9.00 -8.03 -5.11
CA ARG A 81 -8.35 -9.31 -4.79
C ARG A 81 -8.39 -9.59 -3.30
N LEU A 82 -8.04 -8.62 -2.45
CA LEU A 82 -8.12 -8.74 -1.00
C LEU A 82 -9.56 -9.01 -0.54
N ARG A 83 -10.54 -8.30 -1.10
CA ARG A 83 -11.96 -8.53 -0.80
C ARG A 83 -12.37 -9.97 -1.09
N ARG A 84 -12.02 -10.50 -2.27
CA ARG A 84 -12.36 -11.88 -2.65
C ARG A 84 -11.72 -12.90 -1.71
N SER A 85 -10.44 -12.72 -1.39
CA SER A 85 -9.73 -13.59 -0.45
C SER A 85 -10.34 -13.55 0.95
N ASN A 86 -10.67 -12.35 1.45
CA ASN A 86 -11.24 -12.16 2.78
C ASN A 86 -12.66 -12.70 2.93
N ASN A 87 -13.46 -12.72 1.85
CA ASN A 87 -14.79 -13.35 1.87
C ASN A 87 -14.73 -14.86 2.11
N LEU A 88 -13.61 -15.51 1.81
CA LEU A 88 -13.38 -16.94 2.06
C LEU A 88 -12.54 -17.17 3.34
N ALA A 89 -12.06 -16.10 3.98
CA ALA A 89 -11.16 -16.18 5.12
C ALA A 89 -11.93 -16.25 6.44
N SER A 90 -11.30 -16.89 7.42
CA SER A 90 -11.71 -16.77 8.82
C SER A 90 -11.30 -15.40 9.38
N ALA A 91 -11.84 -15.03 10.54
CA ALA A 91 -11.40 -13.82 11.25
C ALA A 91 -9.88 -13.83 11.55
N GLN A 92 -9.30 -15.02 11.79
CA GLN A 92 -7.87 -15.15 12.09
C GLN A 92 -6.98 -14.95 10.86
N THR A 93 -7.49 -15.26 9.66
CA THR A 93 -6.73 -15.19 8.39
C THR A 93 -7.12 -14.02 7.49
N ARG A 94 -8.12 -13.21 7.89
CA ARG A 94 -8.49 -11.97 7.18
C ARG A 94 -7.30 -11.02 7.11
N VAL A 95 -6.93 -10.63 5.88
CA VAL A 95 -5.83 -9.70 5.59
C VAL A 95 -6.38 -8.29 5.45
N ARG A 96 -5.82 -7.36 6.20
CA ARG A 96 -6.17 -5.95 6.15
C ARG A 96 -4.89 -5.18 5.90
N LEU A 97 -4.77 -4.51 4.76
CA LEU A 97 -3.53 -3.93 4.30
C LEU A 97 -3.55 -2.40 4.37
N ARG A 98 -2.45 -1.82 4.83
CA ARG A 98 -2.15 -0.40 4.65
C ARG A 98 -1.04 -0.29 3.62
N MET A 99 -1.18 0.64 2.68
CA MET A 99 -0.20 0.87 1.63
C MET A 99 0.17 2.35 1.59
N ALA A 100 1.45 2.65 1.41
CA ALA A 100 1.95 3.97 1.11
C ALA A 100 2.60 3.97 -0.29
N VAL A 101 2.45 5.07 -1.03
CA VAL A 101 3.05 5.27 -2.36
C VAL A 101 3.77 6.60 -2.42
N HIS A 102 5.01 6.59 -2.89
CA HIS A 102 5.86 7.76 -3.07
C HIS A 102 6.77 7.58 -4.30
N GLN A 103 7.42 8.65 -4.75
CA GLN A 103 8.44 8.60 -5.79
C GLN A 103 9.70 9.29 -5.30
N GLY A 104 10.86 8.83 -5.73
CA GLY A 104 12.11 9.47 -5.32
C GLY A 104 13.35 8.74 -5.80
N THR A 105 14.49 9.36 -5.53
CA THR A 105 15.80 8.78 -5.87
C THR A 105 16.19 7.74 -4.84
N ILE A 106 16.51 6.54 -5.32
CA ILE A 106 17.02 5.42 -4.55
C ILE A 106 18.44 5.05 -4.97
N GLU A 107 19.20 4.53 -4.01
CA GLU A 107 20.50 3.90 -4.20
C GLU A 107 20.44 2.50 -3.59
N HIS A 108 21.12 1.55 -4.24
CA HIS A 108 21.28 0.19 -3.73
C HIS A 108 22.69 0.07 -3.13
N ASP A 109 22.77 -0.52 -1.95
CA ASP A 109 24.02 -0.93 -1.33
C ASP A 109 24.00 -2.45 -1.03
N PRO A 110 25.08 -3.04 -0.50
CA PRO A 110 25.11 -4.46 -0.15
C PRO A 110 24.08 -4.89 0.92
N HIS A 111 23.42 -3.95 1.58
CA HIS A 111 22.45 -4.16 2.65
C HIS A 111 20.99 -3.86 2.22
N GLY A 112 20.77 -3.31 1.03
CA GLY A 112 19.46 -3.07 0.43
C GLY A 112 19.30 -1.66 -0.12
N LEU A 113 18.07 -1.13 -0.01
CA LEU A 113 17.74 0.22 -0.47
C LEU A 113 17.99 1.27 0.61
N VAL A 114 18.85 2.24 0.32
CA VAL A 114 19.12 3.38 1.19
C VAL A 114 18.77 4.66 0.46
N SER A 115 17.78 5.40 0.99
CA SER A 115 17.47 6.75 0.52
C SER A 115 16.55 7.52 1.47
N HIS A 116 16.56 8.84 1.31
CA HIS A 116 15.55 9.71 1.91
C HIS A 116 14.13 9.37 1.43
N ALA A 117 13.96 8.87 0.21
CA ALA A 117 12.67 8.49 -0.35
C ALA A 117 12.07 7.26 0.37
N VAL A 118 12.88 6.24 0.65
CA VAL A 118 12.48 5.07 1.46
C VAL A 118 12.09 5.50 2.88
N ASN A 119 12.89 6.37 3.50
CA ASN A 119 12.58 6.91 4.82
C ASN A 119 11.26 7.70 4.83
N HIS A 120 11.02 8.53 3.82
CA HIS A 120 9.77 9.28 3.68
C HIS A 120 8.57 8.34 3.51
N LEU A 121 8.68 7.36 2.63
CA LEU A 121 7.65 6.34 2.38
C LEU A 121 7.24 5.61 3.67
N TYR A 122 8.19 5.13 4.46
CA TYR A 122 7.89 4.49 5.73
C TYR A 122 7.33 5.46 6.77
N ARG A 123 7.76 6.73 6.79
CA ARG A 123 7.15 7.74 7.66
C ARG A 123 5.69 8.02 7.30
N LEU A 124 5.31 7.91 6.02
CA LEU A 124 3.91 7.95 5.59
C LEU A 124 3.15 6.70 6.08
N LEU A 125 3.69 5.50 5.84
CA LEU A 125 3.08 4.23 6.25
C LEU A 125 2.91 4.13 7.77
N ASP A 126 3.90 4.59 8.53
CA ASP A 126 3.93 4.53 10.00
C ASP A 126 3.20 5.66 10.69
N ALA A 127 2.71 6.65 9.94
CA ALA A 127 2.03 7.81 10.50
C ALA A 127 0.90 7.40 11.45
N PRO A 128 0.88 7.92 12.70
CA PRO A 128 -0.19 7.62 13.65
C PRO A 128 -1.60 7.94 13.11
N ALA A 129 -1.71 8.99 12.31
CA ALA A 129 -2.96 9.36 11.62
C ALA A 129 -3.44 8.24 10.67
N PHE A 130 -2.53 7.65 9.89
CA PHE A 130 -2.88 6.58 8.96
C PHE A 130 -3.19 5.26 9.68
N ARG A 131 -2.46 4.94 10.76
CA ARG A 131 -2.79 3.82 11.65
C ARG A 131 -4.21 3.97 12.23
N ARG A 132 -4.57 5.19 12.66
CA ARG A 132 -5.91 5.49 13.20
C ARG A 132 -7.02 5.35 12.18
N VAL A 133 -6.80 5.77 10.94
CA VAL A 133 -7.75 5.56 9.84
C VAL A 133 -8.13 4.10 9.73
N MET A 134 -7.13 3.21 9.68
CA MET A 134 -7.39 1.77 9.56
C MET A 134 -8.10 1.19 10.78
N TYR A 135 -7.82 1.70 11.98
CA TYR A 135 -8.55 1.33 13.19
C TYR A 135 -10.04 1.75 13.13
N GLN A 136 -10.33 2.95 12.62
CA GLN A 136 -11.68 3.50 12.51
C GLN A 136 -12.53 2.85 11.42
N HIS A 137 -11.92 2.14 10.48
CA HIS A 137 -12.61 1.49 9.35
C HIS A 137 -12.43 -0.04 9.41
N PRO A 138 -13.01 -0.74 10.40
CA PRO A 138 -12.82 -2.19 10.60
C PRO A 138 -13.26 -3.04 9.40
N ASP A 139 -14.17 -2.52 8.56
CA ASP A 139 -14.65 -3.19 7.34
C ASP A 139 -13.76 -2.93 6.11
N ALA A 140 -12.81 -2.01 6.19
CA ALA A 140 -11.84 -1.79 5.13
C ALA A 140 -10.76 -2.88 5.13
N ASP A 141 -10.59 -3.51 3.97
CA ASP A 141 -9.54 -4.51 3.71
C ASP A 141 -8.26 -3.86 3.16
N LEU A 142 -8.35 -2.64 2.62
CA LEU A 142 -7.25 -1.86 2.08
C LEU A 142 -7.44 -0.39 2.46
N ALA A 143 -6.35 0.29 2.81
CA ALA A 143 -6.27 1.75 2.87
C ALA A 143 -4.96 2.17 2.20
N VAL A 144 -4.98 3.22 1.36
CA VAL A 144 -3.81 3.65 0.60
C VAL A 144 -3.52 5.11 0.88
N LEU A 145 -2.25 5.43 1.13
CA LEU A 145 -1.79 6.78 1.39
C LEU A 145 -0.75 7.18 0.34
N VAL A 146 -1.07 8.20 -0.44
CA VAL A 146 -0.24 8.66 -1.55
C VAL A 146 0.42 9.97 -1.16
N SER A 147 1.74 10.10 -1.37
CA SER A 147 2.43 11.38 -1.14
C SER A 147 1.81 12.51 -1.97
N ASP A 148 1.84 13.74 -1.46
CA ASP A 148 1.26 14.91 -2.16
C ASP A 148 1.86 15.13 -3.56
N GLU A 149 3.14 14.82 -3.74
CA GLU A 149 3.82 14.89 -5.04
C GLU A 149 3.25 13.90 -6.06
N VAL A 150 3.15 12.61 -5.69
CA VAL A 150 2.59 11.57 -6.56
C VAL A 150 1.11 11.84 -6.87
N PHE A 151 0.34 12.29 -5.88
CA PHE A 151 -1.07 12.59 -6.09
C PHE A 151 -1.28 13.73 -7.09
N ARG A 152 -0.51 14.83 -6.95
CA ARG A 152 -0.61 15.96 -7.88
C ARG A 152 -0.24 15.55 -9.29
N ALA A 153 0.88 14.84 -9.46
CA ALA A 153 1.30 14.34 -10.77
C ALA A 153 0.21 13.45 -11.41
N ALA A 154 -0.40 12.55 -10.63
CA ALA A 154 -1.45 11.68 -11.13
C ALA A 154 -2.77 12.41 -11.44
N ALA A 155 -3.10 13.46 -10.69
CA ALA A 155 -4.27 14.29 -10.95
C ALA A 155 -4.07 15.18 -12.19
N ASP A 156 -2.88 15.73 -12.38
CA ASP A 156 -2.55 16.58 -13.54
C ASP A 156 -2.55 15.76 -14.86
N ASP A 157 -2.24 14.47 -14.79
CA ASP A 157 -2.25 13.52 -15.92
C ASP A 157 -3.60 12.80 -16.13
N ASP A 158 -4.67 13.20 -15.41
CA ASP A 158 -6.00 12.54 -15.42
C ASP A 158 -5.93 11.01 -15.14
N ALA A 159 -4.91 10.56 -14.41
CA ALA A 159 -4.61 9.15 -14.17
C ALA A 159 -5.29 8.56 -12.92
N LEU A 160 -5.98 9.39 -12.14
CA LEU A 160 -6.85 8.99 -11.03
C LEU A 160 -8.03 9.96 -10.91
N ASP A 161 -9.08 9.55 -10.20
CA ASP A 161 -10.16 10.46 -9.80
C ASP A 161 -9.82 11.14 -8.45
N PRO A 162 -9.54 12.46 -8.43
CA PRO A 162 -9.18 13.18 -7.20
C PRO A 162 -10.28 13.12 -6.13
N ALA A 163 -11.55 12.94 -6.51
CA ALA A 163 -12.67 12.87 -5.58
C ALA A 163 -12.66 11.60 -4.71
N LEU A 164 -11.93 10.56 -5.13
CA LEU A 164 -11.76 9.33 -4.35
C LEU A 164 -10.68 9.46 -3.26
N TYR A 165 -9.96 10.58 -3.23
CA TYR A 165 -8.85 10.80 -2.32
C TYR A 165 -9.13 11.98 -1.38
N THR A 166 -8.85 11.77 -0.09
CA THR A 166 -9.00 12.81 0.93
C THR A 166 -7.63 13.28 1.41
N ALA A 167 -7.35 14.57 1.29
CA ALA A 167 -6.13 15.16 1.82
C ALA A 167 -6.06 15.01 3.35
N MET A 168 -4.92 14.55 3.86
CA MET A 168 -4.67 14.31 5.27
C MET A 168 -3.30 14.87 5.68
N PRO A 169 -3.21 15.63 6.79
CA PRO A 169 -1.92 16.04 7.35
C PRO A 169 -1.21 14.83 7.97
N ILE A 170 0.07 14.68 7.67
CA ILE A 170 0.93 13.61 8.18
C ILE A 170 2.03 14.21 9.05
N THR A 171 2.21 13.62 10.23
CA THR A 171 3.34 13.89 11.11
C THR A 171 3.88 12.57 11.64
N CYS A 172 5.14 12.28 11.35
CA CYS A 172 5.83 11.08 11.82
C CYS A 172 7.35 11.32 11.84
N LYS A 173 7.96 11.18 13.03
CA LYS A 173 9.37 11.56 13.27
C LYS A 173 9.66 12.98 12.75
N GLU A 174 10.71 13.17 11.97
CA GLU A 174 11.11 14.46 11.39
C GLU A 174 10.32 14.83 10.12
N THR A 175 9.23 14.13 9.78
CA THR A 175 8.40 14.44 8.60
C THR A 175 7.08 15.09 9.02
N ARG A 176 6.83 16.27 8.46
CA ARG A 176 5.54 16.97 8.47
C ARG A 176 5.16 17.31 7.03
N THR A 177 4.12 16.67 6.51
CA THR A 177 3.70 16.81 5.11
C THR A 177 2.20 16.66 4.96
N ARG A 178 1.70 16.82 3.74
CA ARG A 178 0.36 16.40 3.33
C ARG A 178 0.47 15.11 2.53
N ALA A 179 -0.53 14.24 2.65
CA ALA A 179 -0.69 13.06 1.82
C ALA A 179 -2.18 12.86 1.52
N HIS A 180 -2.50 11.98 0.58
CA HIS A 180 -3.86 11.77 0.10
C HIS A 180 -4.28 10.34 0.38
N LEU A 181 -5.33 10.21 1.18
CA LEU A 181 -5.88 8.94 1.63
C LEU A 181 -6.95 8.47 0.66
N TRP A 182 -6.80 7.24 0.18
CA TRP A 182 -7.85 6.47 -0.44
C TRP A 182 -8.39 5.42 0.53
N LEU A 183 -9.71 5.30 0.57
CA LEU A 183 -10.44 4.25 1.27
C LEU A 183 -11.48 3.65 0.34
N PRO A 184 -11.77 2.35 0.46
CA PRO A 184 -12.83 1.75 -0.31
C PRO A 184 -14.17 2.38 0.08
N PRO A 185 -15.10 2.55 -0.88
CA PRO A 185 -16.43 3.04 -0.58
C PRO A 185 -17.11 2.14 0.46
N VAL A 186 -17.80 2.76 1.43
CA VAL A 186 -18.45 2.08 2.56
C VAL A 186 -19.41 1.01 2.03
N ARG A 187 -19.32 -0.21 2.57
CA ARG A 187 -20.28 -1.29 2.29
C ARG A 187 -21.69 -0.78 2.59
N ARG A 188 -22.55 -0.59 1.59
CA ARG A 188 -23.99 -0.66 1.84
C ARG A 188 -24.32 -2.13 2.12
N PRO A 189 -24.96 -2.49 3.24
CA PRO A 189 -25.45 -3.85 3.42
C PRO A 189 -26.38 -4.18 2.25
N ALA A 190 -26.26 -5.40 1.72
CA ALA A 190 -27.26 -5.92 0.79
C ALA A 190 -28.62 -5.84 1.50
N ARG A 191 -29.57 -5.15 0.88
CA ARG A 191 -30.97 -5.12 1.33
C ARG A 191 -31.61 -6.48 1.13
#